data_AF-A0A949B1B3-F1
#
_entry.id   AF-A0A949B1B3-F1
#
_cell.length_a   1.000
_cell.length_b   1.000
_cell.length_c   1.000
_cell.angle_alpha   90.00
_cell.angle_beta   90.00
_cell.angle_gamma   90.00
#
_symmetry.space_group_name_H-M   'P 1'
#
loop_
_entity.id
_entity.type
_entity.pdbx_description
1 polymer ?
#
loop_
_entity_poly.entity_id
_entity_poly.type
_entity_poly.pdbx_seq_one_letter_code
_entity_poly.pdbx_strand_id
1 'polypeptide(L)'
;MIRIKDQKQNDLFDPWSFLSPKRRELLDKSWAGLFKKELLCELPVGEVAPFFNDDFGRPTKELYTALGALVLQQAHDLTDEETVNQLSFNIQWHYALNITEESDSAKYMCLKTLWNMRSIVVDNALDAVLFEHTTDKLAKVFKVNTDNQRIDSVHIKSNMRRLGRIGIFTSSINKFLVNLKRGHEVLFDTVDKGIIEKYLSEKPLQCFSMVKPSESAKTLASVSADLFDLVQQFKDHPEIKTMHSYKLLERVLKEQCNVNVSDDKNPVEVKKPKEIPSDSLQNPSDPDATYSGHKGQGYQVQIMETYCKQEEAKEGTLNLITHVQVDPAHESDANALIPAIESTKERSLSPEEVLADSLYGSDENCQEAKQLGVEVVAPTMGSKKESSISLSDFEVTEKGTIVSCPQGHKPIRTKKKKIRHTVAFDFQQCTNCPNQNTCPVTQGKKH
;
A
#
# COMPACT_ATOMS: atom_id res chain seq x y z
N MET A 1 -0.78 34.65 -2.87
CA MET A 1 0.15 35.04 -1.79
C MET A 1 0.36 33.90 -0.82
N ILE A 2 1.58 33.38 -0.80
CA ILE A 2 1.96 32.27 0.09
C ILE A 2 2.38 32.82 1.46
N ARG A 3 1.88 32.21 2.53
CA ARG A 3 2.26 32.53 3.92
C ARG A 3 3.12 31.43 4.51
N ILE A 4 4.40 31.73 4.72
CA ILE A 4 5.35 30.86 5.43
C ILE A 4 6.03 31.73 6.48
N LYS A 5 5.86 31.38 7.76
CA LYS A 5 6.60 32.04 8.86
C LYS A 5 7.99 31.42 8.96
N ASP A 6 9.04 32.25 9.02
CA ASP A 6 10.37 31.75 9.37
C ASP A 6 10.38 31.34 10.85
N GLN A 7 10.42 30.02 11.08
CA GLN A 7 10.38 29.43 12.42
C GLN A 7 11.73 29.57 13.15
N LYS A 8 12.80 29.96 12.45
CA LYS A 8 14.13 30.21 13.05
C LYS A 8 14.29 31.66 13.50
N GLN A 9 13.40 32.56 13.06
CA GLN A 9 13.40 33.95 13.48
C GLN A 9 12.81 34.07 14.90
N ASN A 10 13.60 34.60 15.82
CA ASN A 10 13.14 34.87 17.18
C ASN A 10 12.23 36.10 17.23
N ASP A 11 11.16 36.00 18.02
CA ASP A 11 10.35 37.15 18.38
C ASP A 11 11.14 38.08 19.33
N LEU A 12 10.95 39.40 19.19
CA LEU A 12 11.62 40.40 20.03
C LEU A 12 11.20 40.29 21.52
N PHE A 13 9.97 39.84 21.75
CA PHE A 13 9.41 39.55 23.07
C PHE A 13 8.91 38.11 23.10
N ASP A 14 9.02 37.41 24.22
CA ASP A 14 8.46 36.07 24.35
C ASP A 14 6.92 36.13 24.24
N PRO A 15 6.33 35.57 23.17
CA PRO A 15 4.88 35.62 22.94
C PRO A 15 4.10 34.78 23.97
N TRP A 16 4.80 33.97 24.76
CA TRP A 16 4.21 33.10 25.77
C TRP A 16 4.46 33.57 27.21
N SER A 17 4.97 34.79 27.39
CA SER A 17 5.34 35.36 28.70
C SER A 17 4.18 35.47 29.69
N PHE A 18 2.93 35.39 29.21
CA PHE A 18 1.73 35.33 30.03
C PHE A 18 1.59 34.00 30.81
N LEU A 19 2.33 32.95 30.42
CA LEU A 19 2.36 31.68 31.13
C LEU A 19 3.29 31.76 32.34
N SER A 20 2.81 31.28 33.49
CA SER A 20 3.67 31.15 34.66
C SER A 20 4.81 30.15 34.39
N PRO A 21 5.99 30.31 35.04
CA PRO A 21 7.16 29.44 34.79
C PRO A 21 6.83 27.95 34.88
N LYS A 22 6.00 27.55 35.86
CA LYS A 22 5.56 26.16 36.03
C LYS A 22 4.73 25.65 34.84
N ARG A 23 3.78 26.45 34.33
CA ARG A 23 2.96 26.06 33.16
C ARG A 23 3.79 26.02 31.89
N ARG A 24 4.75 26.95 31.75
CA ARG A 24 5.68 26.98 30.64
C ARG A 24 6.55 25.72 30.62
N GLU A 25 7.14 25.36 31.75
CA GLU A 25 7.96 24.14 31.87
C GLU A 25 7.17 22.87 31.49
N LEU A 26 5.88 22.79 31.85
CA LEU A 26 5.01 21.67 31.45
C LEU A 26 4.80 21.62 29.93
N LEU A 27 4.67 22.76 29.24
CA LEU A 27 4.56 22.81 27.77
C LEU A 27 5.88 22.46 27.09
N ASP A 28 6.99 22.96 27.61
CA ASP A 28 8.33 22.72 27.06
C ASP A 28 8.71 21.23 27.14
N LYS A 29 8.27 20.55 28.20
CA LYS A 29 8.49 19.10 28.41
C LYS A 29 7.42 18.21 27.79
N SER A 30 6.34 18.77 27.23
CA SER A 30 5.28 17.97 26.59
C SER A 30 5.61 17.66 25.13
N TRP A 31 4.75 16.87 24.49
CA TRP A 31 4.79 16.61 23.05
C TRP A 31 4.79 17.92 22.24
N ALA A 32 4.15 18.99 22.73
CA ALA A 32 4.06 20.27 22.03
C ALA A 32 5.42 20.97 21.97
N GLY A 33 6.17 20.94 23.08
CA GLY A 33 7.55 21.44 23.12
C GLY A 33 8.48 20.65 22.19
N LEU A 34 8.37 19.31 22.21
CA LEU A 34 9.12 18.44 21.29
C LEU A 34 8.79 18.78 19.83
N PHE A 35 7.51 18.87 19.49
CA PHE A 35 7.07 19.16 18.12
C PHE A 35 7.57 20.52 17.65
N LYS A 36 7.37 21.57 18.44
CA LYS A 36 7.82 22.93 18.12
C LYS A 36 9.32 22.99 17.86
N LYS A 37 10.10 22.37 18.76
CA LYS A 37 11.55 22.49 18.76
C LYS A 37 12.20 21.63 17.70
N GLU A 38 11.75 20.38 17.56
CA GLU A 38 12.45 19.39 16.75
C GLU A 38 11.76 19.12 15.42
N LEU A 39 10.43 19.17 15.31
CA LEU A 39 9.69 18.69 14.14
C LEU A 39 9.10 19.78 13.25
N LEU A 40 8.67 20.91 13.82
CA LEU A 40 7.97 21.96 13.08
C LEU A 40 8.77 22.45 11.87
N CYS A 41 10.08 22.66 12.03
CA CYS A 41 10.96 23.13 10.95
C CYS A 41 11.30 22.07 9.91
N GLU A 42 11.00 20.80 10.16
CA GLU A 42 11.28 19.69 9.23
C GLU A 42 10.12 19.46 8.26
N LEU A 43 8.96 20.09 8.50
CA LEU A 43 7.81 20.01 7.60
C LEU A 43 8.16 20.62 6.23
N PRO A 44 7.89 19.93 5.11
CA PRO A 44 8.33 20.31 3.76
C PRO A 44 7.46 21.41 3.14
N VAL A 45 7.33 22.56 3.81
CA VAL A 45 6.51 23.69 3.33
C VAL A 45 6.97 24.22 1.97
N GLY A 46 8.26 24.09 1.66
CA GLY A 46 8.84 24.49 0.37
C GLY A 46 8.39 23.62 -0.80
N GLU A 47 8.05 22.35 -0.55
CA GLU A 47 7.52 21.43 -1.56
C GLU A 47 6.01 21.61 -1.75
N VAL A 48 5.33 22.14 -0.72
CA VAL A 48 3.90 22.44 -0.76
C VAL A 48 3.62 23.82 -1.39
N ALA A 49 4.53 24.77 -1.25
CA ALA A 49 4.36 26.13 -1.76
C ALA A 49 4.02 26.20 -3.27
N PRO A 50 4.68 25.44 -4.18
CA PRO A 50 4.41 25.49 -5.62
C PRO A 50 2.97 25.16 -6.05
N PHE A 51 2.17 24.53 -5.18
CA PHE A 51 0.75 24.25 -5.45
C PHE A 51 -0.16 25.47 -5.25
N PHE A 52 0.40 26.60 -4.82
CA PHE A 52 -0.32 27.87 -4.62
C PHE A 52 0.20 28.97 -5.54
N ASN A 53 -0.66 29.92 -5.85
CA ASN A 53 -0.26 31.12 -6.59
C ASN A 53 0.35 32.16 -5.66
N ASP A 54 1.52 32.68 -6.02
CA ASP A 54 2.21 33.73 -5.28
C ASP A 54 1.50 35.08 -5.37
N ASP A 55 1.01 35.45 -6.55
CA ASP A 55 0.57 36.83 -6.80
C ASP A 55 -0.95 37.01 -6.86
N PHE A 56 -1.72 35.92 -6.89
CA PHE A 56 -3.16 35.99 -7.13
C PHE A 56 -3.98 35.21 -6.09
N GLY A 57 -5.14 35.78 -5.72
CA GLY A 57 -6.11 35.16 -4.82
C GLY A 57 -5.90 35.45 -3.32
N ARG A 58 -6.71 34.78 -2.49
CA ARG A 58 -6.62 34.89 -1.03
C ARG A 58 -5.30 34.29 -0.54
N PRO A 59 -4.62 34.90 0.45
CA PRO A 59 -3.44 34.30 1.06
C PRO A 59 -3.71 32.89 1.58
N THR A 60 -2.71 32.01 1.48
CA THR A 60 -2.80 30.65 2.03
C THR A 60 -2.98 30.70 3.55
N LYS A 61 -3.50 29.60 4.13
CA LYS A 61 -3.21 29.33 5.55
C LYS A 61 -1.70 29.25 5.70
N GLU A 62 -1.18 29.67 6.85
CA GLU A 62 0.26 29.54 7.13
C GLU A 62 0.67 28.05 6.99
N LEU A 63 1.66 27.78 6.14
CA LEU A 63 1.89 26.41 5.64
C LEU A 63 2.41 25.46 6.72
N TYR A 64 3.22 25.94 7.68
CA TYR A 64 3.64 25.12 8.82
C TYR A 64 2.45 24.75 9.70
N THR A 65 1.53 25.68 9.92
CA THR A 65 0.28 25.45 10.66
C THR A 65 -0.59 24.42 9.94
N ALA A 66 -0.73 24.53 8.62
CA ALA A 66 -1.55 23.62 7.83
C ALA A 66 -0.97 22.19 7.84
N LEU A 67 0.33 22.03 7.55
CA LEU A 67 0.99 20.72 7.56
C LEU A 67 1.06 20.13 8.97
N GLY A 68 1.40 20.94 9.97
CA GLY A 68 1.45 20.48 11.35
C GLY A 68 0.07 20.04 11.85
N ALA A 69 -1.01 20.71 11.45
CA ALA A 69 -2.36 20.26 11.76
C ALA A 69 -2.69 18.89 11.15
N LEU A 70 -2.21 18.59 9.93
CA LEU A 70 -2.39 17.27 9.32
C LEU A 70 -1.63 16.18 10.08
N VAL A 71 -0.38 16.45 10.48
CA VAL A 71 0.42 15.51 11.28
C VAL A 71 -0.22 15.28 12.65
N LEU A 72 -0.57 16.34 13.36
CA LEU A 72 -1.17 16.26 14.69
C LEU A 72 -2.56 15.62 14.66
N GLN A 73 -3.32 15.78 13.58
CA GLN A 73 -4.58 15.08 13.40
C GLN A 73 -4.37 13.55 13.44
N GLN A 74 -3.39 13.03 12.70
CA GLN A 74 -3.11 11.59 12.68
C GLN A 74 -2.48 11.12 14.00
N ALA A 75 -1.54 11.90 14.56
CA ALA A 75 -0.88 11.55 15.82
C ALA A 75 -1.84 11.48 17.01
N HIS A 76 -2.96 12.19 16.97
CA HIS A 76 -3.97 12.21 18.02
C HIS A 76 -5.28 11.49 17.64
N ASP A 77 -5.33 10.83 16.49
CA ASP A 77 -6.52 10.11 15.98
C ASP A 77 -7.80 10.97 15.99
N LEU A 78 -7.70 12.17 15.42
CA LEU A 78 -8.78 13.17 15.44
C LEU A 78 -9.61 13.18 14.17
N THR A 79 -10.93 13.38 14.33
CA THR A 79 -11.81 13.75 13.22
C THR A 79 -11.46 15.14 12.67
N ASP A 80 -11.97 15.46 11.48
CA ASP A 80 -11.74 16.78 10.87
C ASP A 80 -12.33 17.92 11.71
N GLU A 81 -13.51 17.72 12.30
CA GLU A 81 -14.14 18.71 13.17
C GLU A 81 -13.35 18.91 14.47
N GLU A 82 -12.87 17.82 15.08
CA GLU A 82 -12.02 17.89 16.25
C GLU A 82 -10.69 18.58 15.94
N THR A 83 -10.08 18.30 14.78
CA THR A 83 -8.84 18.97 14.35
C THR A 83 -9.01 20.48 14.25
N VAL A 84 -10.10 20.92 13.62
CA VAL A 84 -10.44 22.35 13.55
C VAL A 84 -10.67 22.93 14.94
N ASN A 85 -11.33 22.19 15.84
CA ASN A 85 -11.56 22.61 17.21
C ASN A 85 -10.26 22.73 18.02
N GLN A 86 -9.37 21.73 17.93
CA GLN A 86 -8.06 21.73 18.58
C GLN A 86 -7.21 22.91 18.10
N LEU A 87 -7.13 23.13 16.78
CA LEU A 87 -6.41 24.28 16.23
C LEU A 87 -7.00 25.61 16.72
N SER A 88 -8.31 25.69 16.91
CA SER A 88 -8.99 26.92 17.36
C SER A 88 -8.71 27.26 18.81
N PHE A 89 -8.70 26.26 19.71
CA PHE A 89 -8.79 26.51 21.15
C PHE A 89 -7.66 25.91 21.99
N ASN A 90 -6.89 24.96 21.47
CA ASN A 90 -5.90 24.25 22.28
C ASN A 90 -4.55 24.98 22.28
N ILE A 91 -4.19 25.51 23.44
CA ILE A 91 -2.90 26.19 23.64
C ILE A 91 -1.68 25.30 23.35
N GLN A 92 -1.77 23.98 23.55
CA GLN A 92 -0.68 23.06 23.20
C GLN A 92 -0.48 22.99 21.69
N TRP A 93 -1.55 23.07 20.90
CA TRP A 93 -1.46 23.15 19.44
C TRP A 93 -0.89 24.48 18.99
N HIS A 94 -1.35 25.60 19.56
CA HIS A 94 -0.78 26.92 19.28
C HIS A 94 0.71 26.96 19.62
N TYR A 95 1.10 26.31 20.72
CA TYR A 95 2.48 26.20 21.13
C TYR A 95 3.31 25.36 20.16
N ALA A 96 2.84 24.14 19.84
CA ALA A 96 3.50 23.20 18.93
C ALA A 96 3.73 23.80 17.54
N LEU A 97 2.72 24.52 17.02
CA LEU A 97 2.74 25.12 15.68
C LEU A 97 3.32 26.54 15.67
N ASN A 98 3.83 27.02 16.82
CA ASN A 98 4.38 28.36 17.00
C ASN A 98 3.44 29.49 16.52
N ILE A 99 2.14 29.33 16.78
CA ILE A 99 1.10 30.31 16.46
C ILE A 99 1.03 31.32 17.60
N THR A 100 1.55 32.51 17.34
CA THR A 100 1.70 33.58 18.33
C THR A 100 0.63 34.66 18.21
N GLU A 101 -0.12 34.65 17.12
CA GLU A 101 -1.21 35.60 16.84
C GLU A 101 -2.57 35.01 17.26
N GLU A 102 -3.43 35.85 17.84
CA GLU A 102 -4.76 35.45 18.33
C GLU A 102 -5.87 35.55 17.27
N SER A 103 -5.58 35.97 16.03
CA SER A 103 -6.63 36.15 15.02
C SER A 103 -7.20 34.83 14.52
N ASP A 104 -8.46 34.87 14.07
CA ASP A 104 -9.10 33.74 13.39
C ASP A 104 -8.28 33.27 12.19
N SER A 105 -7.58 34.18 11.50
CA SER A 105 -6.73 33.81 10.36
C SER A 105 -5.55 32.90 10.78
N ALA A 106 -5.06 33.04 12.01
CA ALA A 106 -3.96 32.27 12.58
C ALA A 106 -4.47 30.99 13.28
N LYS A 107 -5.54 31.07 14.08
CA LYS A 107 -6.00 29.96 14.93
C LYS A 107 -7.15 29.15 14.37
N TYR A 108 -7.86 29.62 13.34
CA TYR A 108 -8.96 28.86 12.74
C TYR A 108 -8.65 28.42 11.31
N MET A 109 -9.11 27.23 10.93
CA MET A 109 -9.09 26.73 9.57
C MET A 109 -10.40 25.99 9.30
N CYS A 110 -11.07 26.25 8.18
CA CYS A 110 -12.30 25.53 7.86
C CYS A 110 -12.00 24.14 7.29
N LEU A 111 -12.99 23.24 7.37
CA LEU A 111 -12.89 21.85 6.89
C LEU A 111 -12.42 21.76 5.43
N LYS A 112 -12.92 22.65 4.56
CA LYS A 112 -12.54 22.66 3.14
C LYS A 112 -11.06 22.94 2.93
N THR A 113 -10.46 23.83 3.73
CA THR A 113 -9.01 24.08 3.65
C THR A 113 -8.23 22.87 4.14
N LEU A 114 -8.63 22.26 5.27
CA LEU A 114 -8.00 21.03 5.77
C LEU A 114 -8.00 19.91 4.71
N TRP A 115 -9.15 19.67 4.08
CA TRP A 115 -9.29 18.67 3.01
C TRP A 115 -8.43 18.98 1.80
N ASN A 116 -8.46 20.22 1.31
CA ASN A 116 -7.66 20.60 0.15
C ASN A 116 -6.15 20.44 0.43
N MET A 117 -5.69 20.79 1.64
CA MET A 117 -4.30 20.57 2.04
C MET A 117 -3.95 19.08 2.07
N ARG A 118 -4.83 18.25 2.65
CA ARG A 118 -4.63 16.79 2.66
C ARG A 118 -4.56 16.22 1.25
N SER A 119 -5.46 16.63 0.35
CA SER A 119 -5.42 16.21 -1.06
C SER A 119 -4.12 16.61 -1.74
N ILE A 120 -3.65 17.85 -1.57
CA ILE A 120 -2.36 18.28 -2.11
C ILE A 120 -1.22 17.38 -1.59
N VAL A 121 -1.21 17.07 -0.30
CA VAL A 121 -0.17 16.23 0.30
C VAL A 121 -0.21 14.81 -0.27
N VAL A 122 -1.37 14.16 -0.28
CA VAL A 122 -1.53 12.75 -0.70
C VAL A 122 -1.38 12.60 -2.22
N ASP A 123 -2.02 13.45 -3.01
CA ASP A 123 -2.01 13.34 -4.48
C ASP A 123 -0.61 13.58 -5.08
N ASN A 124 0.31 14.17 -4.31
CA ASN A 124 1.68 14.46 -4.71
C ASN A 124 2.73 13.72 -3.88
N ALA A 125 2.34 12.66 -3.14
CA ALA A 125 3.22 11.81 -2.34
C ALA A 125 4.08 12.56 -1.30
N LEU A 126 3.61 13.70 -0.80
CA LEU A 126 4.30 14.49 0.23
C LEU A 126 4.08 13.94 1.64
N ASP A 127 3.12 13.02 1.81
CA ASP A 127 2.92 12.23 3.02
C ASP A 127 4.12 11.33 3.32
N ALA A 128 4.70 10.70 2.29
CA ALA A 128 5.96 9.96 2.41
C ALA A 128 7.10 10.88 2.88
N VAL A 129 7.25 12.05 2.25
CA VAL A 129 8.28 13.05 2.64
C VAL A 129 8.08 13.52 4.08
N LEU A 130 6.84 13.81 4.48
CA LEU A 130 6.50 14.17 5.87
C LEU A 130 6.89 13.07 6.86
N PHE A 131 6.57 11.82 6.54
CA PHE A 131 6.92 10.67 7.37
C PHE A 131 8.45 10.53 7.47
N GLU A 132 9.17 10.58 6.36
CA GLU A 132 10.62 10.41 6.31
C GLU A 132 11.34 11.51 7.07
N HIS A 133 11.07 12.79 6.80
CA HIS A 133 11.69 13.91 7.51
C HIS A 133 11.46 13.83 9.03
N THR A 134 10.23 13.50 9.44
CA THR A 134 9.88 13.37 10.87
C THR A 134 10.62 12.19 11.51
N THR A 135 10.63 11.04 10.85
CA THR A 135 11.29 9.81 11.31
C THR A 135 12.79 10.00 11.43
N ASP A 136 13.44 10.52 10.38
CA ASP A 136 14.87 10.77 10.34
C ASP A 136 15.31 11.76 11.42
N LYS A 137 14.48 12.78 11.69
CA LYS A 137 14.73 13.74 12.77
C LYS A 137 14.63 13.06 14.13
N LEU A 138 13.58 12.29 14.38
CA LEU A 138 13.38 11.58 15.64
C LEU A 138 14.51 10.57 15.90
N ALA A 139 14.92 9.82 14.88
CA ALA A 139 16.05 8.89 14.96
C ALA A 139 17.33 9.59 15.48
N LYS A 140 17.63 10.80 14.96
CA LYS A 140 18.79 11.60 15.37
C LYS A 140 18.64 12.18 16.79
N VAL A 141 17.48 12.77 17.10
CA VAL A 141 17.22 13.43 18.39
C VAL A 141 17.32 12.44 19.54
N PHE A 142 16.76 11.26 19.36
CA PHE A 142 16.73 10.21 20.39
C PHE A 142 17.87 9.20 20.27
N LYS A 143 18.76 9.36 19.27
CA LYS A 143 19.90 8.46 19.02
C LYS A 143 19.47 7.00 18.92
N VAL A 144 18.44 6.74 18.11
CA VAL A 144 17.88 5.41 17.92
C VAL A 144 18.93 4.50 17.30
N ASN A 145 19.12 3.32 17.89
CA ASN A 145 19.91 2.27 17.27
C ASN A 145 19.07 1.61 16.17
N THR A 146 19.57 1.63 14.93
CA THR A 146 18.88 1.08 13.75
C THR A 146 19.42 -0.29 13.34
N ASP A 147 20.41 -0.84 14.05
CA ASP A 147 21.15 -2.05 13.66
C ASP A 147 20.24 -3.27 13.59
N ASN A 148 19.21 -3.31 14.43
CA ASN A 148 18.24 -4.41 14.50
C ASN A 148 16.86 -3.90 14.10
N GLN A 149 16.36 -4.42 12.98
CA GLN A 149 15.03 -4.10 12.48
C GLN A 149 14.22 -5.35 12.16
N ARG A 150 12.91 -5.22 12.10
CA ARG A 150 12.02 -6.28 11.64
C ARG A 150 11.03 -5.75 10.64
N ILE A 151 10.70 -6.57 9.65
CA ILE A 151 9.72 -6.24 8.61
C ILE A 151 8.57 -7.24 8.64
N ASP A 152 7.35 -6.72 8.54
CA ASP A 152 6.14 -7.52 8.36
C ASP A 152 5.11 -6.78 7.50
N SER A 153 4.16 -7.53 6.96
CA SER A 153 3.06 -7.02 6.16
C SER A 153 1.74 -7.07 6.93
N VAL A 154 0.93 -6.02 6.81
CA VAL A 154 -0.43 -5.99 7.36
C VAL A 154 -1.43 -5.80 6.24
N HIS A 155 -2.43 -6.69 6.12
CA HIS A 155 -3.51 -6.51 5.17
C HIS A 155 -4.47 -5.43 5.64
N ILE A 156 -4.60 -4.35 4.87
CA ILE A 156 -5.55 -3.28 5.14
C ILE A 156 -6.71 -3.35 4.16
N LYS A 157 -7.91 -3.09 4.67
CA LYS A 157 -9.14 -3.09 3.88
C LYS A 157 -9.56 -1.66 3.64
N SER A 158 -9.77 -1.33 2.38
CA SER A 158 -10.47 -0.10 2.04
C SER A 158 -11.88 -0.11 2.61
N ASN A 159 -12.33 1.06 3.06
CA ASN A 159 -13.68 1.27 3.59
C ASN A 159 -14.70 1.37 2.46
N MET A 160 -14.80 0.30 1.68
CA MET A 160 -15.67 0.18 0.53
C MET A 160 -16.60 -1.03 0.65
N ARG A 161 -17.76 -0.93 -0.01
CA ARG A 161 -18.68 -2.06 -0.12
C ARG A 161 -18.01 -3.20 -0.90
N ARG A 162 -18.16 -4.44 -0.41
CA ARG A 162 -17.76 -5.62 -1.19
C ARG A 162 -18.75 -5.85 -2.33
N LEU A 163 -18.26 -5.85 -3.56
CA LEU A 163 -19.05 -6.09 -4.75
C LEU A 163 -18.72 -7.46 -5.34
N GLY A 164 -19.76 -8.20 -5.73
CA GLY A 164 -19.61 -9.33 -6.65
C GLY A 164 -19.47 -8.82 -8.09
N ARG A 165 -19.22 -9.72 -9.05
CA ARG A 165 -18.99 -9.35 -10.47
C ARG A 165 -20.10 -8.48 -11.05
N ILE A 166 -21.37 -8.87 -10.89
CA ILE A 166 -22.51 -8.06 -11.36
C ILE A 166 -22.47 -6.66 -10.73
N GLY A 167 -22.15 -6.56 -9.44
CA GLY A 167 -22.03 -5.28 -8.73
C GLY A 167 -20.91 -4.39 -9.26
N ILE A 168 -19.78 -4.97 -9.67
CA ILE A 168 -18.66 -4.22 -10.28
C ILE A 168 -19.11 -3.60 -11.60
N PHE A 169 -19.75 -4.38 -12.48
CA PHE A 169 -20.26 -3.89 -13.76
C PHE A 169 -21.30 -2.79 -13.55
N THR A 170 -22.32 -3.06 -12.74
CA THR A 170 -23.44 -2.13 -12.54
C THR A 170 -23.02 -0.83 -11.86
N SER A 171 -22.13 -0.91 -10.87
CA SER A 171 -21.60 0.28 -10.20
C SER A 171 -20.71 1.12 -11.12
N SER A 172 -19.93 0.47 -11.99
CA SER A 172 -19.07 1.17 -12.96
C SER A 172 -19.91 1.88 -14.02
N ILE A 173 -20.93 1.21 -14.57
CA ILE A 173 -21.88 1.80 -15.52
C ILE A 173 -22.63 2.97 -14.88
N ASN A 174 -23.17 2.79 -13.68
CA ASN A 174 -23.84 3.86 -12.95
C ASN A 174 -22.93 5.09 -12.76
N LYS A 175 -21.69 4.89 -12.28
CA LYS A 175 -20.72 5.97 -12.08
C LYS A 175 -20.42 6.72 -13.38
N PHE A 176 -20.28 6.00 -14.50
CA PHE A 176 -20.12 6.61 -15.82
C PHE A 176 -21.32 7.44 -16.23
N LEU A 177 -22.54 6.89 -16.15
CA LEU A 177 -23.76 7.58 -16.57
C LEU A 177 -24.04 8.84 -15.72
N VAL A 178 -23.78 8.80 -14.42
CA VAL A 178 -23.91 9.99 -13.55
C VAL A 178 -22.95 11.09 -13.98
N ASN A 179 -21.69 10.75 -14.24
CA ASN A 179 -20.70 11.73 -14.69
C ASN A 179 -20.99 12.25 -16.10
N LEU A 180 -21.44 11.38 -17.00
CA LEU A 180 -21.83 11.74 -18.37
C LEU A 180 -22.99 12.73 -18.34
N LYS A 181 -24.04 12.46 -17.55
CA LYS A 181 -25.17 13.38 -17.37
C LYS A 181 -24.75 14.74 -16.82
N ARG A 182 -23.80 14.77 -15.87
CA ARG A 182 -23.33 16.00 -15.23
C ARG A 182 -22.45 16.85 -16.14
N GLY A 183 -21.61 16.24 -16.98
CA GLY A 183 -20.61 16.95 -17.80
C GLY A 183 -20.97 17.10 -19.28
N HIS A 184 -21.78 16.19 -19.82
CA HIS A 184 -22.03 16.04 -21.26
C HIS A 184 -23.49 15.63 -21.55
N GLU A 185 -24.44 16.49 -21.17
CA GLU A 185 -25.88 16.23 -21.27
C GLU A 185 -26.32 15.82 -22.69
N VAL A 186 -25.81 16.48 -23.74
CA VAL A 186 -26.13 16.15 -25.14
C VAL A 186 -25.72 14.73 -25.52
N LEU A 187 -24.56 14.26 -25.03
CA LEU A 187 -24.08 12.90 -25.28
C LEU A 187 -24.85 11.88 -24.43
N PHE A 188 -25.24 12.26 -23.22
CA PHE A 188 -26.07 11.44 -22.35
C PHE A 188 -27.43 11.11 -22.99
N ASP A 189 -28.05 12.07 -23.68
CA ASP A 189 -29.34 11.88 -24.37
C ASP A 189 -29.28 10.88 -25.55
N THR A 190 -28.08 10.52 -26.02
CA THR A 190 -27.87 9.51 -27.05
C THR A 190 -27.83 8.08 -26.51
N VAL A 191 -27.78 7.90 -25.19
CA VAL A 191 -27.75 6.58 -24.55
C VAL A 191 -29.15 5.94 -24.58
N ASP A 192 -29.21 4.64 -24.84
CA ASP A 192 -30.48 3.91 -24.84
C ASP A 192 -31.26 4.08 -23.52
N LYS A 193 -32.56 4.35 -23.63
CA LYS A 193 -33.42 4.62 -22.46
C LYS A 193 -33.54 3.41 -21.54
N GLY A 194 -33.50 2.19 -22.09
CA GLY A 194 -33.49 0.96 -21.31
C GLY A 194 -32.24 0.83 -20.45
N ILE A 195 -31.07 1.22 -20.97
CA ILE A 195 -29.83 1.30 -20.18
C ILE A 195 -29.98 2.36 -19.07
N ILE A 196 -30.46 3.56 -19.40
CA ILE A 196 -30.65 4.63 -18.39
C ILE A 196 -31.57 4.16 -17.26
N GLU A 197 -32.74 3.61 -17.57
CA GLU A 197 -33.69 3.12 -16.58
C GLU A 197 -33.10 1.99 -15.72
N LYS A 198 -32.33 1.10 -16.35
CA LYS A 198 -31.70 -0.06 -15.70
C LYS A 198 -30.59 0.34 -14.72
N TYR A 199 -29.83 1.39 -14.98
CA TYR A 199 -28.64 1.73 -14.16
C TYR A 199 -28.77 3.03 -13.35
N LEU A 200 -29.66 3.96 -13.69
CA LEU A 200 -29.79 5.26 -12.99
C LEU A 200 -31.05 5.43 -12.12
N SER A 201 -32.04 4.53 -12.20
CA SER A 201 -33.18 4.60 -11.29
C SER A 201 -32.76 4.31 -9.83
N GLU A 202 -33.57 4.66 -8.81
CA GLU A 202 -33.18 4.48 -7.39
C GLU A 202 -33.25 3.00 -6.91
N LYS A 203 -34.00 2.15 -7.61
CA LYS A 203 -34.28 0.74 -7.25
C LYS A 203 -33.36 -0.37 -7.82
N PRO A 204 -32.50 -0.18 -8.85
CA PRO A 204 -31.80 -1.27 -9.53
C PRO A 204 -30.53 -1.73 -8.82
N LEU A 205 -29.83 -0.88 -8.04
CA LEU A 205 -28.73 -1.36 -7.18
C LEU A 205 -29.22 -2.42 -6.17
N GLN A 206 -30.50 -2.36 -5.78
CA GLN A 206 -31.18 -3.41 -5.02
C GLN A 206 -31.60 -4.59 -5.92
N CYS A 207 -32.12 -4.35 -7.13
CA CYS A 207 -32.49 -5.41 -8.09
C CYS A 207 -31.31 -6.34 -8.43
N PHE A 208 -30.12 -5.79 -8.67
CA PHE A 208 -28.91 -6.58 -8.95
C PHE A 208 -28.37 -7.33 -7.72
N SER A 209 -28.75 -6.90 -6.51
CA SER A 209 -28.44 -7.61 -5.27
C SER A 209 -29.41 -8.76 -4.95
N MET A 210 -30.56 -8.81 -5.63
CA MET A 210 -31.59 -9.86 -5.48
C MET A 210 -31.55 -10.91 -6.61
N VAL A 211 -30.52 -10.89 -7.47
CA VAL A 211 -30.38 -11.86 -8.55
C VAL A 211 -30.19 -13.26 -7.97
N LYS A 212 -31.04 -14.20 -8.36
CA LYS A 212 -30.92 -15.59 -7.94
C LYS A 212 -29.65 -16.20 -8.52
N PRO A 213 -28.97 -17.11 -7.80
CA PRO A 213 -27.78 -17.80 -8.33
C PRO A 213 -28.02 -18.45 -9.71
N SER A 214 -29.21 -18.98 -9.96
CA SER A 214 -29.61 -19.57 -11.25
C SER A 214 -29.65 -18.58 -12.42
N GLU A 215 -29.82 -17.28 -12.14
CA GLU A 215 -29.92 -16.22 -13.15
C GLU A 215 -28.63 -15.42 -13.29
N SER A 216 -27.67 -15.63 -12.38
CA SER A 216 -26.42 -14.87 -12.29
C SER A 216 -25.64 -14.82 -13.60
N ALA A 217 -25.50 -15.95 -14.30
CA ALA A 217 -24.78 -16.04 -15.57
C ALA A 217 -25.47 -15.23 -16.68
N LYS A 218 -26.82 -15.30 -16.77
CA LYS A 218 -27.61 -14.55 -17.74
C LYS A 218 -27.54 -13.05 -17.48
N THR A 219 -27.68 -12.65 -16.21
CA THR A 219 -27.55 -11.24 -15.82
C THR A 219 -26.14 -10.73 -16.11
N LEU A 220 -25.11 -11.51 -15.81
CA LEU A 220 -23.72 -11.13 -16.06
C LEU A 220 -23.43 -10.93 -17.56
N ALA A 221 -23.95 -11.82 -18.41
CA ALA A 221 -23.88 -11.64 -19.87
C ALA A 221 -24.59 -10.37 -20.33
N SER A 222 -25.81 -10.11 -19.83
CA SER A 222 -26.56 -8.90 -20.18
C SER A 222 -25.83 -7.61 -19.75
N VAL A 223 -25.33 -7.54 -18.51
CA VAL A 223 -24.61 -6.32 -18.06
C VAL A 223 -23.26 -6.16 -18.77
N SER A 224 -22.63 -7.25 -19.22
CA SER A 224 -21.41 -7.17 -20.03
C SER A 224 -21.65 -6.66 -21.44
N ALA A 225 -22.79 -6.99 -22.04
CA ALA A 225 -23.22 -6.45 -23.33
C ALA A 225 -23.48 -4.95 -23.22
N ASP A 226 -24.26 -4.52 -22.22
CA ASP A 226 -24.53 -3.09 -22.00
C ASP A 226 -23.22 -2.29 -21.78
N LEU A 227 -22.27 -2.86 -21.04
CA LEU A 227 -20.96 -2.25 -20.81
C LEU A 227 -20.17 -2.12 -22.12
N PHE A 228 -20.17 -3.17 -22.95
CA PHE A 228 -19.51 -3.16 -24.24
C PHE A 228 -20.10 -2.10 -25.17
N ASP A 229 -21.43 -2.01 -25.25
CA ASP A 229 -22.13 -1.04 -26.09
C ASP A 229 -21.79 0.41 -25.70
N LEU A 230 -21.78 0.70 -24.39
CA LEU A 230 -21.36 2.01 -23.88
C LEU A 230 -19.90 2.32 -24.22
N VAL A 231 -18.99 1.36 -24.06
CA VAL A 231 -17.58 1.55 -24.42
C VAL A 231 -17.44 1.82 -25.91
N GLN A 232 -18.14 1.06 -26.78
CA GLN A 232 -18.09 1.24 -28.23
C GLN A 232 -18.71 2.57 -28.68
N GLN A 233 -19.83 2.97 -28.09
CA GLN A 233 -20.53 4.22 -28.43
C GLN A 233 -19.63 5.44 -28.22
N PHE A 234 -18.87 5.47 -27.12
CA PHE A 234 -18.07 6.63 -26.74
C PHE A 234 -16.57 6.53 -27.08
N LYS A 235 -16.13 5.47 -27.78
CA LYS A 235 -14.70 5.24 -28.08
C LYS A 235 -14.06 6.32 -28.94
N ASP A 236 -14.83 7.02 -29.76
CA ASP A 236 -14.33 8.02 -30.70
C ASP A 236 -14.54 9.47 -30.19
N HIS A 237 -14.95 9.62 -28.93
CA HIS A 237 -15.15 10.93 -28.28
C HIS A 237 -13.94 11.26 -27.36
N PRO A 238 -13.03 12.17 -27.77
CA PRO A 238 -11.81 12.44 -27.00
C PRO A 238 -12.08 12.96 -25.59
N GLU A 239 -13.07 13.83 -25.46
CA GLU A 239 -13.51 14.38 -24.17
C GLU A 239 -13.97 13.29 -23.20
N ILE A 240 -14.74 12.31 -23.67
CA ILE A 240 -15.22 11.19 -22.86
C ILE A 240 -14.08 10.23 -22.50
N LYS A 241 -13.16 9.95 -23.43
CA LYS A 241 -12.00 9.09 -23.18
C LYS A 241 -11.11 9.58 -22.04
N THR A 242 -11.05 10.89 -21.81
CA THR A 242 -10.28 11.45 -20.69
C THR A 242 -10.96 11.27 -19.34
N MET A 243 -12.27 11.02 -19.31
CA MET A 243 -13.03 10.85 -18.07
C MET A 243 -12.57 9.61 -17.32
N HIS A 244 -12.25 9.78 -16.03
CA HIS A 244 -11.89 8.66 -15.15
C HIS A 244 -12.97 7.56 -15.15
N SER A 245 -14.26 7.93 -15.14
CA SER A 245 -15.34 6.94 -15.15
C SER A 245 -15.47 6.16 -16.46
N TYR A 246 -15.05 6.71 -17.60
CA TYR A 246 -15.00 5.96 -18.86
C TYR A 246 -13.84 4.97 -18.85
N LYS A 247 -12.65 5.41 -18.40
CA LYS A 247 -11.48 4.52 -18.21
C LYS A 247 -11.79 3.33 -17.29
N LEU A 248 -12.65 3.52 -16.27
CA LEU A 248 -13.14 2.42 -15.44
C LEU A 248 -13.96 1.39 -16.25
N LEU A 249 -14.81 1.83 -17.17
CA LEU A 249 -15.55 0.90 -18.05
C LEU A 249 -14.58 0.11 -18.94
N GLU A 250 -13.62 0.79 -19.57
CA GLU A 250 -12.60 0.14 -20.39
C GLU A 250 -11.79 -0.89 -19.58
N ARG A 251 -11.43 -0.54 -18.33
CA ARG A 251 -10.73 -1.44 -17.41
C ARG A 251 -11.56 -2.67 -17.10
N VAL A 252 -12.83 -2.50 -16.70
CA VAL A 252 -13.74 -3.63 -16.44
C VAL A 252 -13.89 -4.51 -17.67
N LEU A 253 -14.09 -3.92 -18.86
CA LEU A 253 -14.21 -4.68 -20.11
C LEU A 253 -12.96 -5.53 -20.38
N LYS A 254 -11.77 -4.92 -20.31
CA LYS A 254 -10.49 -5.58 -20.56
C LYS A 254 -10.22 -6.71 -19.57
N GLU A 255 -10.50 -6.48 -18.30
CA GLU A 255 -10.16 -7.41 -17.22
C GLU A 255 -11.16 -8.55 -17.12
N GLN A 256 -12.46 -8.29 -17.30
CA GLN A 256 -13.54 -9.22 -17.02
C GLN A 256 -14.13 -9.91 -18.25
N CYS A 257 -13.85 -9.42 -19.46
CA CYS A 257 -14.45 -9.92 -20.70
C CYS A 257 -13.40 -10.23 -21.79
N ASN A 258 -13.76 -11.14 -22.68
CA ASN A 258 -13.09 -11.41 -23.95
C ASN A 258 -13.92 -10.71 -25.04
N VAL A 259 -13.28 -9.85 -25.84
CA VAL A 259 -13.93 -9.13 -26.94
C VAL A 259 -13.64 -9.84 -28.25
N ASN A 260 -14.69 -10.26 -28.95
CA ASN A 260 -14.61 -10.99 -30.22
C ASN A 260 -14.95 -10.05 -31.37
N VAL A 261 -13.92 -9.42 -31.96
CA VAL A 261 -14.09 -8.43 -33.05
C VAL A 261 -14.66 -9.04 -34.35
N SER A 262 -14.66 -10.37 -34.47
CA SER A 262 -15.11 -11.10 -35.66
C SER A 262 -16.50 -11.72 -35.56
N ASP A 263 -17.19 -11.61 -34.41
CA ASP A 263 -18.52 -12.19 -34.21
C ASP A 263 -19.54 -11.09 -33.87
N ASP A 264 -20.23 -10.58 -34.90
CA ASP A 264 -21.27 -9.56 -34.76
C ASP A 264 -22.47 -10.03 -33.91
N LYS A 265 -22.65 -11.34 -33.70
CA LYS A 265 -23.76 -11.88 -32.90
C LYS A 265 -23.44 -11.99 -31.42
N ASN A 266 -22.17 -12.14 -31.06
CA ASN A 266 -21.75 -12.28 -29.67
C ASN A 266 -20.38 -11.59 -29.44
N PRO A 267 -20.36 -10.25 -29.49
CA PRO A 267 -19.11 -9.48 -29.52
C PRO A 267 -18.36 -9.50 -28.19
N VAL A 268 -19.01 -9.92 -27.10
CA VAL A 268 -18.42 -9.96 -25.76
C VAL A 268 -18.80 -11.24 -25.02
N GLU A 269 -17.79 -11.92 -24.47
CA GLU A 269 -17.96 -13.08 -23.58
C GLU A 269 -17.30 -12.82 -22.23
N VAL A 270 -17.96 -13.22 -21.15
CA VAL A 270 -17.45 -13.00 -19.79
C VAL A 270 -16.40 -14.05 -19.44
N LYS A 271 -15.23 -13.62 -18.97
CA LYS A 271 -14.15 -14.53 -18.54
C LYS A 271 -14.56 -15.42 -17.38
N LYS A 272 -13.97 -16.61 -17.28
CA LYS A 272 -14.16 -17.50 -16.14
C LYS A 272 -13.48 -16.92 -14.89
N PRO A 273 -13.94 -17.24 -13.66
CA PRO A 273 -13.34 -16.72 -12.44
C PRO A 273 -11.82 -16.93 -12.32
N LYS A 274 -11.29 -18.04 -12.82
CA LYS A 274 -9.85 -18.37 -12.79
C LYS A 274 -8.99 -17.58 -13.79
N GLU A 275 -9.63 -16.92 -14.76
CA GLU A 275 -8.98 -16.12 -15.80
C GLU A 275 -8.96 -14.63 -15.44
N ILE A 276 -9.60 -14.25 -14.33
CA ILE A 276 -9.61 -12.88 -13.81
C ILE A 276 -8.30 -12.67 -13.06
N PRO A 277 -7.51 -11.65 -13.42
CA PRO A 277 -6.26 -11.39 -12.73
C PRO A 277 -6.51 -10.78 -11.34
N SER A 278 -5.55 -10.97 -10.44
CA SER A 278 -5.63 -10.52 -9.04
C SER A 278 -5.59 -8.99 -8.88
N ASP A 279 -5.03 -8.28 -9.87
CA ASP A 279 -4.99 -6.82 -9.98
C ASP A 279 -6.28 -6.21 -10.59
N SER A 280 -7.27 -7.05 -10.90
CA SER A 280 -8.54 -6.59 -11.47
C SER A 280 -9.29 -5.62 -10.54
N LEU A 281 -10.09 -4.74 -11.14
CA LEU A 281 -10.93 -3.77 -10.43
C LEU A 281 -11.87 -4.49 -9.46
N GLN A 282 -11.72 -4.22 -8.16
CA GLN A 282 -12.58 -4.77 -7.13
C GLN A 282 -13.80 -3.88 -6.85
N ASN A 283 -13.65 -2.56 -6.95
CA ASN A 283 -14.73 -1.60 -6.76
C ASN A 283 -14.44 -0.27 -7.48
N PRO A 284 -15.37 0.30 -8.25
CA PRO A 284 -15.16 1.61 -8.90
C PRO A 284 -15.04 2.80 -7.93
N SER A 285 -15.41 2.65 -6.66
CA SER A 285 -15.22 3.67 -5.62
C SER A 285 -13.78 3.76 -5.12
N ASP A 286 -13.03 2.66 -5.21
CA ASP A 286 -11.61 2.58 -4.86
C ASP A 286 -10.89 1.71 -5.91
N PRO A 287 -10.49 2.30 -7.05
CA PRO A 287 -9.95 1.55 -8.18
C PRO A 287 -8.60 0.90 -7.92
N ASP A 288 -7.83 1.39 -6.96
CA ASP A 288 -6.46 0.95 -6.71
C ASP A 288 -6.41 -0.29 -5.80
N ALA A 289 -7.52 -0.60 -5.14
CA ALA A 289 -7.65 -1.79 -4.31
C ALA A 289 -7.75 -3.05 -5.17
N THR A 290 -6.90 -4.03 -4.86
CA THR A 290 -6.78 -5.29 -5.60
C THR A 290 -7.14 -6.49 -4.72
N TYR A 291 -6.88 -7.71 -5.19
CA TYR A 291 -7.28 -8.94 -4.52
C TYR A 291 -6.10 -9.87 -4.26
N SER A 292 -5.96 -10.28 -3.00
CA SER A 292 -5.12 -11.42 -2.59
C SER A 292 -5.96 -12.68 -2.46
N GLY A 293 -5.49 -13.80 -3.04
CA GLY A 293 -6.11 -15.11 -2.82
C GLY A 293 -6.05 -15.58 -1.36
N HIS A 294 -5.10 -15.07 -0.57
CA HIS A 294 -4.93 -15.42 0.83
C HIS A 294 -5.58 -14.40 1.77
N LYS A 295 -5.37 -13.10 1.52
CA LYS A 295 -5.75 -12.01 2.43
C LYS A 295 -7.10 -11.34 2.05
N GLY A 296 -7.55 -11.49 0.80
CA GLY A 296 -8.79 -10.91 0.26
C GLY A 296 -8.59 -9.55 -0.43
N GLN A 297 -9.68 -8.79 -0.57
CA GLN A 297 -9.68 -7.47 -1.22
C GLN A 297 -9.04 -6.40 -0.32
N GLY A 298 -8.27 -5.49 -0.92
CA GLY A 298 -7.69 -4.32 -0.23
C GLY A 298 -6.26 -4.02 -0.70
N TYR A 299 -5.43 -3.67 0.28
CA TYR A 299 -4.01 -3.39 0.14
C TYR A 299 -3.24 -4.17 1.20
N GLN A 300 -1.92 -4.17 1.08
CA GLN A 300 -1.03 -4.58 2.15
C GLN A 300 -0.06 -3.46 2.46
N VAL A 301 0.30 -3.31 3.72
CA VAL A 301 1.27 -2.32 4.17
C VAL A 301 2.50 -3.07 4.68
N GLN A 302 3.64 -2.79 4.08
CA GLN A 302 4.94 -3.26 4.51
C GLN A 302 5.47 -2.28 5.54
N ILE A 303 5.78 -2.75 6.74
CA ILE A 303 6.23 -1.93 7.85
C ILE A 303 7.55 -2.49 8.34
N MET A 304 8.57 -1.64 8.38
CA MET A 304 9.84 -1.95 9.03
C MET A 304 10.01 -1.09 10.27
N GLU A 305 10.41 -1.70 11.38
CA GLU A 305 10.62 -0.99 12.66
C GLU A 305 11.90 -1.46 13.36
N THR A 306 12.52 -0.56 14.12
CA THR A 306 13.63 -0.89 15.00
C THR A 306 13.15 -1.62 16.26
N TYR A 307 14.02 -2.46 16.82
CA TYR A 307 13.77 -3.07 18.13
C TYR A 307 15.06 -3.23 18.94
N CYS A 308 14.93 -3.20 20.26
CA CYS A 308 16.03 -3.49 21.18
C CYS A 308 16.00 -4.93 21.68
N LYS A 309 17.13 -5.64 21.55
CA LYS A 309 17.34 -7.00 22.07
C LYS A 309 17.44 -7.04 23.61
N GLN A 310 17.96 -5.98 24.23
CA GLN A 310 18.18 -5.89 25.68
C GLN A 310 16.97 -5.25 26.38
N GLU A 311 16.43 -5.89 27.41
CA GLU A 311 15.25 -5.38 28.12
C GLU A 311 15.59 -4.13 28.95
N GLU A 312 16.79 -4.03 29.50
CA GLU A 312 17.24 -2.89 30.30
C GLU A 312 17.42 -1.60 29.47
N ALA A 313 17.60 -1.73 28.15
CA ALA A 313 17.72 -0.60 27.23
C ALA A 313 16.37 -0.07 26.72
N LYS A 314 15.25 -0.79 26.97
CA LYS A 314 13.91 -0.40 26.48
C LYS A 314 13.37 0.88 27.13
N GLU A 315 13.75 1.18 28.37
CA GLU A 315 13.29 2.40 29.05
C GLU A 315 14.00 3.68 28.55
N GLY A 316 15.15 3.56 27.90
CA GLY A 316 15.98 4.68 27.44
C GLY A 316 16.02 4.91 25.94
N THR A 317 15.34 4.08 25.14
CA THR A 317 15.37 4.11 23.67
C THR A 317 13.96 3.97 23.11
N LEU A 318 13.72 4.48 21.90
CA LEU A 318 12.46 4.22 21.19
C LEU A 318 12.64 3.19 20.09
N ASN A 319 11.60 2.41 19.88
CA ASN A 319 11.40 1.67 18.64
C ASN A 319 10.73 2.63 17.65
N LEU A 320 11.31 2.76 16.46
CA LEU A 320 10.85 3.69 15.44
C LEU A 320 10.48 2.89 14.19
N ILE A 321 9.31 3.19 13.64
CA ILE A 321 8.96 2.73 12.30
C ILE A 321 9.87 3.48 11.32
N THR A 322 10.72 2.75 10.63
CA THR A 322 11.72 3.32 9.72
C THR A 322 11.21 3.34 8.29
N HIS A 323 10.35 2.41 7.89
CA HIS A 323 9.82 2.31 6.53
C HIS A 323 8.36 1.90 6.56
N VAL A 324 7.56 2.54 5.70
CA VAL A 324 6.15 2.22 5.44
C VAL A 324 5.93 2.28 3.94
N GLN A 325 5.41 1.20 3.37
CA GLN A 325 5.07 1.13 1.96
C GLN A 325 3.70 0.48 1.81
N VAL A 326 2.79 1.16 1.10
CA VAL A 326 1.44 0.64 0.82
C VAL A 326 1.44 0.05 -0.58
N ASP A 327 1.22 -1.26 -0.66
CA ASP A 327 1.19 -2.00 -1.91
C ASP A 327 -0.21 -2.56 -2.20
N PRO A 328 -0.54 -2.78 -3.48
CA PRO A 328 -1.70 -3.57 -3.86
C PRO A 328 -1.70 -4.96 -3.19
N ALA A 329 -2.86 -5.44 -2.73
CA ALA A 329 -2.96 -6.73 -2.03
C ALA A 329 -2.48 -7.96 -2.84
N HIS A 330 -2.40 -7.86 -4.17
CA HIS A 330 -1.92 -8.97 -5.00
C HIS A 330 -0.39 -9.11 -5.04
N GLU A 331 0.35 -8.10 -4.57
CA GLU A 331 1.81 -8.12 -4.54
C GLU A 331 2.34 -9.18 -3.57
N SER A 332 3.52 -9.69 -3.85
CA SER A 332 4.17 -10.69 -2.98
C SER A 332 5.05 -10.01 -1.94
N ASP A 333 4.91 -10.42 -0.68
CA ASP A 333 5.78 -9.97 0.42
C ASP A 333 7.28 -10.22 0.12
N ALA A 334 7.60 -11.24 -0.68
CA ALA A 334 8.96 -11.53 -1.12
C ALA A 334 9.61 -10.35 -1.88
N ASN A 335 8.83 -9.51 -2.57
CA ASN A 335 9.35 -8.39 -3.35
C ASN A 335 9.58 -7.12 -2.51
N ALA A 336 9.13 -7.09 -1.26
CA ALA A 336 9.13 -5.89 -0.42
C ALA A 336 10.44 -5.66 0.37
N LEU A 337 11.20 -6.73 0.64
CA LEU A 337 12.36 -6.65 1.53
C LEU A 337 13.46 -5.72 0.99
N ILE A 338 13.87 -5.92 -0.26
CA ILE A 338 14.99 -5.17 -0.85
C ILE A 338 14.64 -3.68 -0.99
N PRO A 339 13.47 -3.28 -1.51
CA PRO A 339 13.05 -1.86 -1.49
C PRO A 339 13.05 -1.22 -0.10
N ALA A 340 12.65 -1.96 0.94
CA ALA A 340 12.67 -1.44 2.32
C ALA A 340 14.10 -1.19 2.84
N ILE A 341 15.04 -2.10 2.51
CA ILE A 341 16.46 -1.94 2.85
C ILE A 341 17.07 -0.76 2.08
N GLU A 342 16.76 -0.62 0.79
CA GLU A 342 17.26 0.49 -0.03
C GLU A 342 16.75 1.85 0.49
N SER A 343 15.45 1.98 0.76
CA SER A 343 14.84 3.18 1.32
C SER A 343 15.48 3.60 2.66
N THR A 344 15.73 2.65 3.55
CA THR A 344 16.38 2.96 4.84
C THR A 344 17.86 3.27 4.69
N LYS A 345 18.55 2.66 3.72
CA LYS A 345 19.94 2.96 3.41
C LYS A 345 20.12 4.38 2.89
N GLU A 346 19.25 4.85 2.00
CA GLU A 346 19.27 6.22 1.49
C GLU A 346 19.11 7.26 2.61
N ARG A 347 18.32 6.93 3.63
CA ARG A 347 18.07 7.79 4.80
C ARG A 347 19.04 7.59 5.96
N SER A 348 20.11 6.80 5.77
CA SER A 348 21.09 6.50 6.83
C SER A 348 20.48 5.83 8.07
N LEU A 349 19.43 5.03 7.87
CA LEU A 349 18.74 4.20 8.86
C LEU A 349 18.86 2.70 8.54
N SER A 350 19.88 2.31 7.76
CA SER A 350 20.09 0.91 7.36
C SER A 350 20.31 0.02 8.58
N PRO A 351 19.70 -1.18 8.62
CA PRO A 351 20.01 -2.19 9.63
C PRO A 351 21.30 -2.94 9.32
N GLU A 352 21.85 -3.58 10.35
CA GLU A 352 22.84 -4.66 10.22
C GLU A 352 22.13 -6.02 10.10
N GLU A 353 21.04 -6.22 10.84
CA GLU A 353 20.21 -7.44 10.86
C GLU A 353 18.72 -7.08 10.68
N VAL A 354 18.05 -7.79 9.78
CA VAL A 354 16.59 -7.73 9.58
C VAL A 354 15.95 -9.07 9.91
N LEU A 355 15.05 -9.07 10.90
CA LEU A 355 14.14 -10.19 11.14
C LEU A 355 12.96 -10.11 10.20
N ALA A 356 12.64 -11.23 9.55
CA ALA A 356 11.50 -11.29 8.65
C ALA A 356 10.85 -12.67 8.68
N ASP A 357 9.60 -12.72 8.24
CA ASP A 357 8.90 -13.99 8.04
C ASP A 357 9.48 -14.78 6.85
N SER A 358 9.14 -16.07 6.80
CA SER A 358 9.68 -17.01 5.80
C SER A 358 9.49 -16.58 4.34
N LEU A 359 8.45 -15.79 4.04
CA LEU A 359 8.19 -15.28 2.69
C LEU A 359 9.23 -14.27 2.21
N TYR A 360 9.91 -13.57 3.11
CA TYR A 360 10.96 -12.61 2.79
C TYR A 360 12.33 -13.29 2.66
N GLY A 361 12.50 -14.49 3.21
CA GLY A 361 13.77 -15.22 3.29
C GLY A 361 14.14 -16.06 2.07
N SER A 362 13.85 -15.60 0.85
CA SER A 362 14.30 -16.30 -0.36
C SER A 362 15.83 -16.24 -0.52
N ASP A 363 16.41 -17.19 -1.25
CA ASP A 363 17.86 -17.20 -1.52
C ASP A 363 18.30 -15.92 -2.24
N GLU A 364 17.47 -15.45 -3.18
CA GLU A 364 17.69 -14.20 -3.91
C GLU A 364 17.72 -12.99 -2.95
N ASN A 365 16.71 -12.86 -2.07
CA ASN A 365 16.63 -11.78 -1.10
C ASN A 365 17.82 -11.78 -0.13
N CYS A 366 18.19 -12.95 0.40
CA CYS A 366 19.34 -13.08 1.29
C CYS A 366 20.65 -12.69 0.61
N GLN A 367 20.83 -13.00 -0.68
CA GLN A 367 22.03 -12.64 -1.43
C GLN A 367 22.10 -11.14 -1.74
N GLU A 368 20.98 -10.54 -2.14
CA GLU A 368 20.90 -9.10 -2.45
C GLU A 368 21.04 -8.26 -1.17
N ALA A 369 20.34 -8.60 -0.09
CA ALA A 369 20.48 -7.93 1.20
C ALA A 369 21.93 -7.97 1.71
N LYS A 370 22.62 -9.11 1.55
CA LYS A 370 24.03 -9.23 1.91
C LYS A 370 24.94 -8.31 1.09
N GLN A 371 24.64 -8.08 -0.18
CA GLN A 371 25.37 -7.08 -0.99
C GLN A 371 25.13 -5.66 -0.50
N LEU A 372 23.96 -5.40 0.10
CA LEU A 372 23.63 -4.13 0.73
C LEU A 372 24.23 -3.96 2.13
N GLY A 373 24.82 -5.03 2.70
CA GLY A 373 25.44 -5.05 4.03
C GLY A 373 24.52 -5.51 5.15
N VAL A 374 23.39 -6.14 4.82
CA VAL A 374 22.34 -6.54 5.78
C VAL A 374 22.24 -8.05 5.87
N GLU A 375 22.21 -8.59 7.09
CA GLU A 375 21.89 -9.98 7.37
C GLU A 375 20.38 -10.18 7.50
N VAL A 376 19.81 -11.09 6.71
CA VAL A 376 18.38 -11.44 6.78
C VAL A 376 18.23 -12.70 7.60
N VAL A 377 17.50 -12.61 8.70
CA VAL A 377 17.18 -13.74 9.57
C VAL A 377 15.71 -14.08 9.40
N ALA A 378 15.44 -15.11 8.61
CA ALA A 378 14.09 -15.59 8.33
C ALA A 378 14.01 -17.12 8.45
N PRO A 379 12.88 -17.68 8.91
CA PRO A 379 12.66 -19.12 8.89
C PRO A 379 12.68 -19.67 7.46
N THR A 380 13.24 -20.86 7.25
CA THR A 380 13.19 -21.53 5.95
C THR A 380 11.76 -21.90 5.57
N MET A 381 11.38 -21.64 4.33
CA MET A 381 10.07 -22.01 3.78
C MET A 381 9.84 -23.53 3.78
N GLY A 382 8.66 -23.95 4.25
CA GLY A 382 8.19 -25.33 4.23
C GLY A 382 8.10 -25.99 5.61
N SER A 383 7.24 -26.99 5.73
CA SER A 383 7.16 -27.81 6.95
C SER A 383 8.13 -28.98 6.87
N LYS A 384 8.97 -29.14 7.90
CA LYS A 384 9.70 -30.40 8.10
C LYS A 384 8.66 -31.49 8.33
N LYS A 385 8.49 -32.38 7.36
CA LYS A 385 7.76 -33.64 7.58
C LYS A 385 8.68 -34.54 8.41
N GLU A 386 8.40 -34.66 9.71
CA GLU A 386 9.20 -35.44 10.67
C GLU A 386 9.44 -36.90 10.23
N SER A 387 8.60 -37.43 9.34
CA SER A 387 8.65 -38.80 8.85
C SER A 387 9.30 -38.97 7.46
N SER A 388 9.90 -37.94 6.86
CA SER A 388 10.54 -38.06 5.55
C SER A 388 11.93 -37.43 5.49
N ILE A 389 12.85 -38.11 4.82
CA ILE A 389 14.17 -37.60 4.45
C ILE A 389 13.97 -36.38 3.54
N SER A 390 14.60 -35.27 3.88
CA SER A 390 14.60 -34.02 3.13
C SER A 390 15.79 -33.94 2.18
N LEU A 391 15.80 -32.95 1.28
CA LEU A 391 16.95 -32.71 0.41
C LEU A 391 18.19 -32.25 1.20
N SER A 392 18.00 -31.65 2.37
CA SER A 392 19.10 -31.20 3.25
C SER A 392 19.85 -32.35 3.90
N ASP A 393 19.27 -33.56 3.93
CA ASP A 393 19.93 -34.76 4.45
C ASP A 393 20.89 -35.40 3.42
N PHE A 394 20.89 -34.92 2.18
CA PHE A 394 21.83 -35.33 1.15
C PHE A 394 23.10 -34.46 1.22
N GLU A 395 24.25 -35.07 1.02
CA GLU A 395 25.51 -34.33 0.97
C GLU A 395 25.60 -33.60 -0.37
N VAL A 396 25.75 -32.27 -0.35
CA VAL A 396 25.78 -31.43 -1.56
C VAL A 396 27.08 -30.65 -1.61
N THR A 397 27.71 -30.60 -2.79
CA THR A 397 28.87 -29.72 -3.05
C THR A 397 28.47 -28.23 -3.04
N GLU A 398 29.45 -27.32 -2.87
CA GLU A 398 29.27 -25.87 -3.02
C GLU A 398 28.60 -25.46 -4.36
N LYS A 399 28.69 -26.29 -5.40
CA LYS A 399 28.07 -26.07 -6.72
C LYS A 399 26.63 -26.62 -6.82
N GLY A 400 26.01 -27.03 -5.72
CA GLY A 400 24.65 -27.56 -5.68
C GLY A 400 24.51 -28.97 -6.29
N THR A 401 25.59 -29.74 -6.36
CA THR A 401 25.56 -31.12 -6.87
C THR A 401 25.61 -32.12 -5.72
N ILE A 402 24.63 -33.02 -5.66
CA ILE A 402 24.56 -34.08 -4.65
C ILE A 402 25.72 -35.07 -4.84
N VAL A 403 26.47 -35.30 -3.76
CA VAL A 403 27.63 -36.20 -3.67
C VAL A 403 27.20 -37.57 -3.17
N SER A 404 26.36 -37.61 -2.13
CA SER A 404 25.93 -38.84 -1.50
C SER A 404 24.50 -38.70 -0.95
N CYS A 405 23.78 -39.81 -0.86
CA CYS A 405 22.51 -39.88 -0.13
C CYS A 405 22.76 -40.11 1.38
N PRO A 406 21.73 -39.99 2.25
CA PRO A 406 21.89 -40.22 3.69
C PRO A 406 22.38 -41.63 4.09
N GLN A 407 22.38 -42.60 3.16
CA GLN A 407 22.95 -43.94 3.34
C GLN A 407 24.36 -44.08 2.76
N GLY A 408 24.96 -42.98 2.29
CA GLY A 408 26.32 -42.95 1.74
C GLY A 408 26.45 -43.38 0.28
N HIS A 409 25.35 -43.68 -0.41
CA HIS A 409 25.40 -44.09 -1.83
C HIS A 409 25.64 -42.88 -2.74
N LYS A 410 26.59 -43.03 -3.67
CA LYS A 410 26.89 -42.02 -4.69
C LYS A 410 25.91 -42.11 -5.86
N PRO A 411 25.52 -40.99 -6.49
CA PRO A 411 24.67 -41.03 -7.66
C PRO A 411 25.38 -41.62 -8.87
N ILE A 412 24.67 -42.44 -9.65
CA ILE A 412 25.17 -42.99 -10.92
C ILE A 412 25.21 -41.89 -11.99
N ARG A 413 24.26 -40.96 -11.93
CA ARG A 413 24.12 -39.94 -12.95
C ARG A 413 23.68 -38.62 -12.35
N THR A 414 24.42 -37.57 -12.69
CA THR A 414 24.03 -36.19 -12.43
C THR A 414 23.84 -35.47 -13.77
N LYS A 415 22.76 -34.71 -13.89
CA LYS A 415 22.47 -33.89 -15.07
C LYS A 415 22.01 -32.51 -14.63
N LYS A 416 22.77 -31.49 -15.03
CA LYS A 416 22.39 -30.09 -14.85
C LYS A 416 21.74 -29.56 -16.13
N LYS A 417 20.53 -29.03 -16.02
CA LYS A 417 19.89 -28.13 -16.99
C LYS A 417 19.74 -26.75 -16.33
N LYS A 418 19.58 -25.67 -17.12
CA LYS A 418 19.59 -24.26 -16.68
C LYS A 418 19.11 -24.00 -15.23
N ILE A 419 17.95 -24.52 -14.83
CA ILE A 419 17.33 -24.31 -13.49
C ILE A 419 17.05 -25.65 -12.76
N ARG A 420 17.45 -26.80 -13.33
CA ARG A 420 17.11 -28.12 -12.78
C ARG A 420 18.32 -29.03 -12.69
N HIS A 421 18.60 -29.50 -11.48
CA HIS A 421 19.54 -30.57 -11.22
C HIS A 421 18.77 -31.88 -11.10
N THR A 422 19.13 -32.87 -11.92
CA THR A 422 18.56 -34.22 -11.84
C THR A 422 19.66 -35.18 -11.43
N VAL A 423 19.38 -35.94 -10.37
CA VAL A 423 20.31 -36.92 -9.81
C VAL A 423 19.61 -38.28 -9.84
N ALA A 424 20.29 -39.30 -10.34
CA ALA A 424 19.81 -40.67 -10.38
C ALA A 424 20.75 -41.56 -9.57
N PHE A 425 20.16 -42.42 -8.75
CA PHE A 425 20.82 -43.42 -7.93
C PHE A 425 20.57 -44.81 -8.49
N ASP A 426 21.36 -45.79 -8.06
CA ASP A 426 21.22 -47.17 -8.51
C ASP A 426 19.86 -47.76 -8.10
N PHE A 427 19.15 -48.35 -9.06
CA PHE A 427 17.84 -48.93 -8.83
C PHE A 427 17.85 -50.10 -7.82
N GLN A 428 18.88 -50.96 -7.87
CA GLN A 428 18.98 -52.09 -6.95
C GLN A 428 19.30 -51.61 -5.52
N GLN A 429 20.15 -50.58 -5.38
CA GLN A 429 20.46 -49.98 -4.07
C GLN A 429 19.25 -49.26 -3.49
N CYS A 430 18.48 -48.52 -4.30
CA CYS A 430 17.31 -47.80 -3.82
C CYS A 430 16.13 -48.72 -3.48
N THR A 431 15.94 -49.82 -4.20
CA THR A 431 14.84 -50.79 -3.95
C THR A 431 15.05 -51.59 -2.67
N ASN A 432 16.32 -51.87 -2.32
CA ASN A 432 16.67 -52.57 -1.09
C ASN A 432 16.92 -51.62 0.09
N CYS A 433 16.68 -50.32 -0.07
CA CYS A 433 16.98 -49.33 0.95
C CYS A 433 15.93 -49.35 2.06
N PRO A 434 16.32 -49.42 3.36
CA PRO A 434 15.37 -49.39 4.48
C PRO A 434 14.55 -48.10 4.54
N ASN A 435 15.05 -47.02 3.94
CA ASN A 435 14.41 -45.70 3.94
C ASN A 435 13.58 -45.44 2.68
N GLN A 436 13.26 -46.45 1.86
CA GLN A 436 12.54 -46.25 0.59
C GLN A 436 11.21 -45.49 0.78
N ASN A 437 10.46 -45.82 1.83
CA ASN A 437 9.14 -45.21 2.12
C ASN A 437 9.23 -43.74 2.56
N THR A 438 10.41 -43.29 3.00
CA THR A 438 10.65 -41.96 3.55
C THR A 438 11.62 -41.14 2.69
N CYS A 439 12.18 -41.74 1.63
CA CYS A 439 13.15 -41.14 0.73
C CYS A 439 12.46 -40.30 -0.37
N PRO A 440 12.98 -39.11 -0.71
CA PRO A 440 12.40 -38.25 -1.75
C PRO A 440 12.71 -38.74 -3.17
N VAL A 441 13.54 -39.78 -3.34
CA VAL A 441 13.89 -40.34 -4.64
C VAL A 441 12.70 -41.13 -5.20
N THR A 442 12.23 -40.73 -6.39
CA THR A 442 11.12 -41.41 -7.08
C THR A 442 11.63 -42.38 -8.14
N GLN A 443 10.89 -43.46 -8.37
CA GLN A 443 11.26 -44.46 -9.37
C GLN A 443 11.24 -43.86 -10.78
N GLY A 444 12.41 -43.81 -11.42
CA GLY A 444 12.56 -43.34 -12.80
C GLY A 444 12.16 -44.40 -13.83
N LYS A 445 11.79 -43.96 -15.04
CA LYS A 445 11.51 -44.87 -16.18
C LYS A 445 12.76 -45.36 -16.91
N LYS A 446 13.96 -44.91 -16.54
CA LYS A 446 15.16 -45.04 -17.39
C LYS A 446 16.44 -45.52 -16.71
N HIS A 447 16.56 -45.42 -15.38
CA HIS A 447 17.75 -45.81 -14.61
C HIS A 447 17.31 -46.30 -13.24
#